data_AF-A0A3N1INM7-F1
#
_entry.id   AF-A0A3N1INM7-F1
#
_cell.length_a   1.000
_cell.length_b   1.000
_cell.length_c   1.000
_cell.angle_alpha   90.00
_cell.angle_beta   90.00
_cell.angle_gamma   90.00
#
_symmetry.space_group_name_H-M   'P 1'
#
loop_
_entity.id
_entity.type
_entity.pdbx_description
1 polymer ?
#
loop_
_entity_poly.entity_id
_entity_poly.type
_entity_poly.pdbx_seq_one_letter_code
_entity_poly.pdbx_strand_id
1 'polypeptide(L)'
;MPASNPFTAKWSRGGNLLCHGHWTITWQGETLTLPESRREKDMGTWGIYSIIDPEDETFAQGLEEDEWIIDNVDWVTDFFFDHGIALESENYRAFYRAVNRDDWRCTSCAGCM
;
A
#
# COMPACT_ATOMS: atom_id res chain seq x y z
N MET A 1 5.14 10.89 -19.91
CA MET A 1 3.76 10.60 -19.48
C MET A 1 3.84 9.25 -18.78
N PRO A 2 3.86 9.15 -17.44
CA PRO A 2 3.95 7.83 -16.83
C PRO A 2 2.67 7.07 -17.19
N ALA A 3 2.85 5.81 -17.63
CA ALA A 3 1.78 4.90 -17.94
C ALA A 3 0.76 4.91 -16.80
N SER A 4 -0.53 5.10 -17.12
CA SER A 4 -1.58 5.06 -16.10
C SER A 4 -1.50 3.73 -15.35
N ASN A 5 -1.12 3.76 -14.07
CA ASN A 5 -1.14 2.55 -13.25
C ASN A 5 -2.56 1.97 -13.31
N PRO A 6 -2.74 0.70 -13.72
CA PRO A 6 -4.06 0.10 -13.79
C PRO A 6 -4.65 -0.14 -12.38
N PHE A 7 -3.79 -0.10 -11.36
CA PHE A 7 -4.13 -0.19 -9.95
C PHE A 7 -4.40 1.19 -9.35
N THR A 8 -5.48 1.27 -8.60
CA THR A 8 -5.81 2.38 -7.70
C THR A 8 -6.01 1.78 -6.32
N ALA A 9 -5.14 2.13 -5.37
CA ALA A 9 -5.32 1.77 -3.97
C ALA A 9 -5.68 3.02 -3.19
N LYS A 10 -6.62 2.89 -2.27
CA LYS A 10 -7.05 3.98 -1.40
C LYS A 10 -7.37 3.44 -0.02
N TRP A 11 -6.85 4.11 1.00
CA TRP A 11 -7.24 3.82 2.37
C TRP A 11 -8.59 4.46 2.69
N SER A 12 -9.53 3.69 3.24
CA SER A 12 -10.92 4.13 3.43
C SER A 12 -11.13 5.10 4.61
N ARG A 13 -10.15 5.22 5.51
CA ARG A 13 -10.25 6.04 6.73
C ARG A 13 -9.12 7.07 6.78
N GLY A 14 -9.28 8.12 7.57
CA GLY A 14 -8.25 9.12 7.80
C GLY A 14 -8.35 9.72 9.21
N GLY A 15 -7.28 10.35 9.68
CA GLY A 15 -7.25 11.00 10.99
C GLY A 15 -7.17 9.99 12.17
N ASN A 16 -7.96 10.23 13.22
CA ASN A 16 -7.85 9.51 14.50
C ASN A 16 -8.32 8.04 14.47
N LEU A 17 -8.84 7.56 13.33
CA LEU A 17 -9.33 6.18 13.14
C LEU A 17 -8.59 5.47 12.01
N LEU A 18 -7.35 5.90 11.72
CA LEU A 18 -6.49 5.25 10.72
C LEU A 18 -6.34 3.76 10.99
N CYS A 19 -6.23 3.34 12.25
CA CYS A 19 -6.11 1.94 12.68
C CYS A 19 -7.37 1.07 12.48
N HIS A 20 -8.53 1.65 12.13
CA HIS A 20 -9.78 0.93 11.86
C HIS A 20 -10.23 1.08 10.39
N GLY A 21 -9.31 1.45 9.50
CA GLY A 21 -9.57 1.52 8.08
C GLY A 21 -9.40 0.18 7.37
N HIS A 22 -9.68 0.21 6.07
CA HIS A 22 -9.38 -0.89 5.17
C HIS A 22 -8.88 -0.37 3.84
N TRP A 23 -8.04 -1.17 3.21
CA TRP A 23 -7.62 -0.96 1.83
C TRP A 23 -8.75 -1.25 0.86
N THR A 24 -9.03 -0.27 0.00
CA THR A 24 -9.86 -0.43 -1.19
C THR A 24 -8.95 -0.39 -2.40
N ILE A 25 -8.76 -1.53 -3.06
CA ILE A 25 -7.95 -1.63 -4.27
C ILE A 25 -8.87 -1.86 -5.45
N THR A 26 -8.60 -1.17 -6.54
CA THR A 26 -9.34 -1.28 -7.80
C THR A 26 -8.36 -1.48 -8.94
N TRP A 27 -8.62 -2.45 -9.80
CA TRP A 27 -7.82 -2.75 -10.98
C TRP A 27 -8.69 -2.69 -12.23
N GLN A 28 -8.35 -1.80 -13.16
CA GLN A 28 -9.13 -1.56 -14.39
C GLN A 28 -10.64 -1.32 -14.18
N GLY A 29 -11.05 -0.86 -13.00
CA GLY A 29 -12.45 -0.65 -12.62
C GLY A 29 -13.08 -1.81 -11.83
N GLU A 30 -12.37 -2.91 -11.63
CA GLU A 30 -12.79 -4.02 -10.78
C GLU A 30 -12.24 -3.88 -9.37
N THR A 31 -13.10 -4.00 -8.35
CA THR A 31 -12.67 -3.89 -6.95
C THR A 31 -12.04 -5.19 -6.49
N LEU A 32 -10.74 -5.14 -6.19
CA LEU A 32 -9.98 -6.27 -5.69
C LEU A 32 -10.12 -6.37 -4.17
N THR A 33 -10.47 -7.56 -3.71
CA THR A 33 -10.66 -7.85 -2.29
C THR A 33 -9.36 -8.38 -1.71
N LEU A 34 -8.63 -7.54 -0.99
CA LEU A 34 -7.47 -7.98 -0.21
C LEU A 34 -7.88 -8.93 0.93
N PRO A 35 -7.00 -9.87 1.33
CA PRO A 35 -7.22 -10.75 2.47
C PRO A 35 -7.37 -9.93 3.77
N GLU A 36 -8.27 -10.38 4.64
CA GLU A 36 -8.67 -9.66 5.87
C GLU A 36 -7.46 -9.31 6.76
N SER A 37 -6.50 -10.23 6.87
CA SER A 37 -5.27 -10.04 7.63
C SER A 37 -4.37 -8.89 7.18
N ARG A 38 -4.52 -8.44 5.92
CA ARG A 38 -3.74 -7.33 5.32
C ARG A 38 -4.60 -6.13 4.97
N ARG A 39 -5.88 -6.34 4.70
CA ARG A 39 -6.84 -5.27 4.39
C ARG A 39 -6.85 -4.20 5.47
N GLU A 40 -6.75 -4.57 6.73
CA GLU A 40 -6.84 -3.66 7.89
C GLU A 40 -5.47 -3.23 8.44
N LYS A 41 -4.38 -3.48 7.69
CA LYS A 41 -3.02 -3.12 8.10
C LYS A 41 -2.36 -2.19 7.11
N ASP A 42 -1.32 -1.48 7.56
CA ASP A 42 -0.43 -0.74 6.69
C ASP A 42 0.26 -1.67 5.70
N MET A 43 0.56 -1.16 4.50
CA MET A 43 1.17 -1.99 3.47
C MET A 43 2.67 -2.14 3.63
N GLY A 44 3.34 -1.33 4.44
CA GLY A 44 4.77 -1.54 4.65
C GLY A 44 5.65 -0.81 3.64
N THR A 45 5.09 0.08 2.83
CA THR A 45 5.84 0.75 1.76
C THR A 45 6.78 1.83 2.28
N TRP A 46 7.79 2.18 1.48
CA TRP A 46 8.75 3.22 1.83
C TRP A 46 8.13 4.61 1.76
N GLY A 47 8.16 5.32 2.88
CA GLY A 47 7.68 6.70 2.95
C GLY A 47 8.14 7.38 4.22
N ILE A 48 8.13 8.72 4.19
CA ILE A 48 8.37 9.54 5.37
C ILE A 48 7.03 9.77 6.05
N TYR A 49 6.76 8.99 7.10
CA TYR A 49 5.46 8.98 7.79
C TYR A 49 5.44 9.92 9.01
N SER A 50 6.05 11.10 8.85
CA SER A 50 6.14 12.14 9.86
C SER A 50 5.18 13.28 9.55
N ILE A 51 4.34 13.63 10.51
CA ILE A 51 3.43 14.79 10.42
C ILE A 51 4.19 16.09 10.63
N ILE A 52 5.27 16.04 11.41
CA ILE A 52 6.03 17.21 11.85
C ILE A 52 7.03 17.62 10.77
N ASP A 53 7.72 16.65 10.18
CA ASP A 53 8.75 16.89 9.18
C ASP A 53 8.66 15.83 8.06
N PRO A 54 7.92 16.11 6.98
CA PRO A 54 7.66 15.15 5.90
C PRO A 54 8.85 14.96 4.94
N GLU A 55 9.95 15.72 5.11
CA GLU A 55 11.16 15.60 4.30
C GLU A 55 12.33 14.94 5.07
N ASP A 56 12.17 14.74 6.38
CA ASP A 56 13.19 14.12 7.22
C ASP A 56 13.23 12.59 7.06
N GLU A 57 14.23 12.13 6.31
CA GLU A 57 14.52 10.71 6.07
C GLU A 57 14.77 9.89 7.35
N THR A 58 15.04 10.54 8.50
CA THR A 58 15.15 9.87 9.81
C THR A 58 13.82 9.23 10.22
N PHE A 59 12.70 9.73 9.71
CA PHE A 59 11.36 9.16 9.91
C PHE A 59 10.91 8.29 8.74
N ALA A 60 11.78 8.02 7.77
CA ALA A 60 11.48 7.09 6.71
C ALA A 60 11.29 5.68 7.29
N GLN A 61 10.17 5.05 6.97
CA GLN A 61 9.84 3.70 7.41
C GLN A 61 9.36 2.87 6.21
N GLY A 62 9.49 1.55 6.34
CA GLY A 62 9.06 0.59 5.33
C GLY A 62 10.18 0.08 4.45
N LEU A 63 9.79 -0.47 3.31
CA LEU A 63 10.68 -1.08 2.33
C LEU A 63 10.53 -0.38 0.98
N GLU A 64 11.65 -0.17 0.29
CA GLU A 64 11.67 0.36 -1.08
C GLU A 64 10.97 -0.59 -2.06
N GLU A 65 10.60 -0.10 -3.25
CA GLU A 65 9.81 -0.85 -4.26
C GLU A 65 10.32 -2.28 -4.46
N ASP A 66 11.61 -2.48 -4.74
CA ASP A 66 12.17 -3.80 -5.00
C ASP A 66 12.20 -4.71 -3.75
N GLU A 67 12.62 -4.19 -2.58
CA GLU A 67 12.65 -4.95 -1.32
C GLU A 67 11.24 -5.34 -0.86
N TRP A 68 10.30 -4.40 -0.96
CA TRP A 68 8.89 -4.62 -0.62
C TRP A 68 8.30 -5.72 -1.48
N ILE A 69 8.54 -5.67 -2.80
CA ILE A 69 8.07 -6.70 -3.72
C ILE A 69 8.63 -8.05 -3.33
N ILE A 70 9.93 -8.17 -3.02
CA ILE A 70 10.54 -9.45 -2.63
C ILE A 70 9.93 -10.00 -1.34
N ASP A 71 9.75 -9.18 -0.31
CA ASP A 71 9.18 -9.61 0.97
C ASP A 71 7.69 -9.98 0.86
N ASN A 72 6.97 -9.30 -0.05
CA ASN A 72 5.52 -9.45 -0.22
C ASN A 72 5.13 -10.32 -1.42
N VAL A 73 6.09 -10.82 -2.22
CA VAL A 73 5.82 -11.53 -3.48
C VAL A 73 4.93 -12.75 -3.26
N ASP A 74 5.10 -13.47 -2.15
CA ASP A 74 4.39 -14.72 -1.86
C ASP A 74 2.87 -14.52 -1.88
N TRP A 75 2.37 -13.59 -1.08
CA TRP A 75 0.93 -13.30 -1.00
C TRP A 75 0.44 -12.41 -2.14
N VAL A 76 1.27 -11.49 -2.67
CA VAL A 76 0.86 -10.65 -3.82
C VAL A 76 0.67 -11.52 -5.06
N THR A 77 1.49 -12.56 -5.22
CA THR A 77 1.35 -13.54 -6.30
C THR A 77 0.07 -14.33 -6.15
N ASP A 78 -0.23 -14.83 -4.95
CA ASP A 78 -1.49 -15.54 -4.67
C ASP A 78 -2.71 -14.64 -4.94
N PHE A 79 -2.65 -13.39 -4.48
CA PHE A 79 -3.67 -12.37 -4.75
C PHE A 79 -3.82 -12.06 -6.25
N PHE A 80 -2.73 -11.88 -6.98
CA PHE A 80 -2.83 -11.66 -8.44
C PHE A 80 -3.39 -12.88 -9.14
N PHE A 81 -3.01 -14.08 -8.72
CA PHE A 81 -3.50 -15.32 -9.28
C PHE A 81 -5.01 -15.50 -9.05
N ASP A 82 -5.50 -15.24 -7.83
CA ASP A 82 -6.92 -15.31 -7.47
C ASP A 82 -7.77 -14.34 -8.30
N HIS A 83 -7.24 -13.15 -8.58
CA HIS A 83 -7.91 -12.09 -9.35
C HIS A 83 -7.58 -12.12 -10.85
N GLY A 84 -6.85 -13.13 -11.35
CA GLY A 84 -6.54 -13.27 -12.78
C GLY A 84 -5.60 -12.21 -13.36
N ILE A 85 -4.79 -11.58 -12.52
CA ILE A 85 -3.82 -10.54 -12.87
C ILE A 85 -2.52 -11.21 -13.35
N ALA A 86 -1.91 -10.67 -14.39
CA ALA A 86 -0.64 -11.18 -14.89
C ALA A 86 0.49 -10.99 -13.85
N LEU A 87 1.23 -12.07 -13.56
CA LEU A 87 2.34 -12.12 -12.61
C LEU A 87 3.62 -11.50 -13.19
N GLU A 88 3.52 -10.28 -13.71
CA GLU A 88 4.64 -9.55 -14.32
C GLU A 88 5.20 -8.52 -13.35
N SER A 89 6.52 -8.34 -13.35
CA SER A 89 7.24 -7.37 -12.51
C SER A 89 6.64 -5.97 -12.58
N GLU A 90 6.13 -5.56 -13.74
CA GLU A 90 5.44 -4.27 -13.92
C GLU A 90 4.15 -4.17 -13.09
N ASN A 91 3.36 -5.24 -12.96
CA ASN A 91 2.14 -5.24 -12.15
C ASN A 91 2.46 -5.16 -10.66
N TYR A 92 3.52 -5.85 -10.19
CA TYR A 92 3.96 -5.73 -8.80
C TYR A 92 4.40 -4.30 -8.48
N ARG A 93 5.20 -3.67 -9.36
CA ARG A 93 5.62 -2.27 -9.23
C ARG A 93 4.43 -1.31 -9.30
N ALA A 94 3.48 -1.54 -10.20
CA ALA A 94 2.27 -0.74 -10.31
C ALA A 94 1.40 -0.84 -9.05
N PHE A 95 1.29 -2.04 -8.47
CA PHE A 95 0.59 -2.26 -7.20
C PHE A 95 1.29 -1.52 -6.06
N TYR A 96 2.61 -1.68 -5.91
CA TYR A 96 3.41 -0.95 -4.91
C TYR A 96 3.18 0.57 -5.01
N ARG A 97 3.30 1.14 -6.21
CA ARG A 97 3.09 2.58 -6.43
C ARG A 97 1.66 3.02 -6.11
N ALA A 98 0.68 2.15 -6.33
CA ALA A 98 -0.71 2.43 -6.00
C ALA A 98 -0.89 2.48 -4.47
N VAL A 99 -0.41 1.48 -3.73
CA VAL A 99 -0.55 1.43 -2.27
C VAL A 99 0.31 2.48 -1.58
N ASN A 100 1.54 2.71 -2.05
CA ASN A 100 2.49 3.64 -1.45
C ASN A 100 1.97 5.09 -1.38
N ARG A 101 1.14 5.49 -2.35
CA ARG A 101 0.54 6.82 -2.40
C ARG A 101 -0.40 7.14 -1.24
N ASP A 102 -1.12 6.13 -0.77
CA ASP A 102 -2.15 6.24 0.27
C ASP A 102 -1.76 5.42 1.52
N ASP A 103 -0.51 4.94 1.60
CA ASP A 103 -0.03 4.15 2.73
C ASP A 103 0.09 5.02 3.97
N TRP A 104 -0.04 4.40 5.13
CA TRP A 104 -0.09 5.09 6.41
C TRP A 104 0.65 4.28 7.47
N ARG A 105 1.06 4.92 8.56
CA ARG A 105 1.65 4.23 9.72
C ARG A 105 0.89 4.56 10.98
N CYS A 106 0.88 3.65 11.94
CA CYS A 106 0.32 3.90 13.27
C CYS A 106 0.93 5.13 13.95
N THR A 107 2.20 5.45 13.68
CA THR A 107 2.86 6.67 14.17
C THR A 107 2.27 7.96 13.58
N SER A 108 1.57 7.88 12.44
CA SER A 108 0.85 8.99 11.85
C SER A 108 -0.59 9.13 12.39
N CYS A 109 -1.02 8.26 13.31
CA CYS A 109 -2.25 8.47 14.04
C CYS A 109 -1.99 9.50 15.15
N ALA A 110 -2.52 10.71 15.00
CA ALA A 110 -2.36 11.83 15.94
C ALA A 110 -2.81 11.55 17.39
N GLY A 111 -3.33 10.35 17.69
CA GLY A 111 -3.81 9.93 19.01
C GLY A 111 -3.17 8.64 19.56
N CYS A 112 -2.20 8.02 18.88
CA CYS A 112 -1.47 6.86 19.40
C CYS A 112 -0.19 7.32 20.11
N MET A 113 -0.36 7.94 21.30
CA MET A 113 0.71 8.06 22.31
C MET A 113 0.64 6.86 23.27
#